data_AF-A0A2A2K7P2-F1
#
_entry.id   AF-A0A2A2K7P2-F1
#
_cell.length_a   1.000
_cell.length_b   1.000
_cell.length_c   1.000
_cell.angle_alpha   90.00
_cell.angle_beta   90.00
_cell.angle_gamma   90.00
#
_symmetry.space_group_name_H-M   'P 1'
#
loop_
_entity.id
_entity.type
_entity.pdbx_description
1 polymer ?
#
loop_
_entity_poly.entity_id
_entity_poly.type
_entity_poly.pdbx_seq_one_letter_code
_entity_poly.pdbx_strand_id
1 'polypeptide(L)'
;MSAQLVRLNTTASNLANAGGTTGSADTAYKTMKPVFRTSFDAASGLATVDVEKIVTAGEAPTKIYDPNNPVADKDGNIYQAAVDESREFVDMMETARSYQNNVEVLNTAKQLTIDTLKLGR
;
A
#
# COMPACT_ATOMS: atom_id res chain seq x y z
N MET A 1 11.33 -8.30 -1.02
CA MET A 1 10.60 -7.75 -2.19
C MET A 1 9.08 -7.92 -2.07
N SER A 2 8.59 -9.09 -1.63
CA SER A 2 7.15 -9.33 -1.36
C SER A 2 6.51 -8.23 -0.50
N ALA A 3 7.20 -7.74 0.52
CA ALA A 3 6.72 -6.65 1.38
C ALA A 3 6.39 -5.35 0.62
N GLN A 4 7.23 -4.94 -0.34
CA GLN A 4 6.98 -3.73 -1.13
C GLN A 4 5.82 -3.94 -2.13
N LEU A 5 5.67 -5.15 -2.67
CA LEU A 5 4.52 -5.49 -3.51
C LEU A 5 3.20 -5.43 -2.74
N VAL A 6 3.20 -5.90 -1.48
CA VAL A 6 2.03 -5.79 -0.61
C VAL A 6 1.73 -4.33 -0.26
N ARG A 7 2.74 -3.49 0.01
CA ARG A 7 2.56 -2.03 0.16
C ARG A 7 1.88 -1.44 -1.06
N LEU A 8 2.41 -1.73 -2.25
CA LEU A 8 1.89 -1.20 -3.51
C LEU A 8 0.42 -1.61 -3.72
N ASN A 9 0.10 -2.88 -3.50
CA ASN A 9 -1.27 -3.38 -3.63
C ASN A 9 -2.23 -2.76 -2.61
N THR A 10 -1.76 -2.55 -1.38
CA THR A 10 -2.57 -1.94 -0.32
C THR A 10 -2.86 -0.47 -0.65
N THR A 11 -1.83 0.30 -1.03
CA THR A 11 -1.98 1.70 -1.44
C THR A 11 -2.83 1.84 -2.71
N ALA A 12 -2.72 0.91 -3.67
CA ALA A 12 -3.59 0.87 -4.85
C ALA A 12 -5.05 0.57 -4.49
N SER A 13 -5.30 -0.32 -3.53
CA SER A 13 -6.64 -0.57 -3.03
C SER A 13 -7.23 0.66 -2.33
N ASN A 14 -6.42 1.38 -1.54
CA ASN A 14 -6.86 2.62 -0.91
C ASN A 14 -7.26 3.66 -1.95
N LEU A 15 -6.42 3.89 -2.97
CA LEU A 15 -6.68 4.86 -4.02
C LEU A 15 -7.92 4.47 -4.86
N ALA A 16 -8.14 3.20 -5.12
CA ALA A 16 -9.31 2.71 -5.85
C ALA A 16 -10.63 2.92 -5.09
N ASN A 17 -10.59 2.93 -3.75
CA ASN A 17 -11.74 3.18 -2.90
C ASN A 17 -11.82 4.64 -2.42
N ALA A 18 -10.86 5.48 -2.83
CA ALA A 18 -10.89 6.90 -2.54
C ALA A 18 -12.07 7.57 -3.27
N GLY A 19 -12.69 8.55 -2.63
CA GLY A 19 -13.91 9.19 -3.14
C GLY A 19 -15.20 8.35 -3.01
N GLY A 20 -15.13 7.11 -2.52
CA GLY A 20 -16.31 6.31 -2.21
C GLY A 20 -17.19 6.99 -1.14
N THR A 21 -18.50 6.92 -1.30
CA THR A 21 -19.48 7.45 -0.34
C THR A 21 -20.47 6.35 0.06
N THR A 22 -20.88 6.36 1.33
CA THR A 22 -21.84 5.38 1.86
C THR A 22 -22.83 6.05 2.82
N GLY A 23 -23.96 5.41 3.06
CA GLY A 23 -24.99 5.90 3.99
C GLY A 23 -24.71 5.59 5.46
N SER A 24 -23.55 5.05 5.83
CA SER A 24 -23.20 4.83 7.24
C SER A 24 -21.70 5.00 7.48
N ALA A 25 -21.35 5.54 8.64
CA ALA A 25 -19.95 5.67 9.07
C ALA A 25 -19.25 4.31 9.18
N ASP A 26 -19.98 3.24 9.51
CA ASP A 26 -19.43 1.89 9.66
C ASP A 26 -19.10 1.22 8.32
N THR A 27 -19.81 1.60 7.26
CA THR A 27 -19.60 1.08 5.91
C THR A 27 -18.62 1.90 5.10
N ALA A 28 -18.28 3.11 5.56
CA ALA A 28 -17.35 3.97 4.86
C ALA A 28 -15.94 3.38 4.88
N TYR A 29 -15.30 3.37 3.72
CA TYR A 29 -13.97 2.81 3.55
C TYR A 29 -12.93 3.58 4.38
N LYS A 30 -12.02 2.84 5.01
CA LYS A 30 -10.89 3.39 5.78
C LYS A 30 -9.59 2.91 5.17
N THR A 31 -8.63 3.83 5.09
CA THR A 31 -7.27 3.53 4.61
C THR A 31 -6.69 2.30 5.32
N MET A 32 -6.14 1.36 4.55
CA MET A 32 -5.42 0.20 5.04
C MET A 32 -3.91 0.43 4.92
N LYS A 33 -3.12 -0.05 5.88
CA LYS A 33 -1.65 0.02 5.84
C LYS A 33 -1.03 -1.31 6.27
N PRO A 34 0.00 -1.81 5.55
CA PRO A 34 0.74 -2.98 5.97
C PRO A 34 1.67 -2.65 7.14
N VAL A 35 1.74 -3.55 8.12
CA VAL A 35 2.70 -3.53 9.21
C VAL A 35 3.86 -4.45 8.84
N PHE A 36 5.06 -3.89 8.81
CA PHE A 36 6.28 -4.62 8.51
C PHE A 36 6.98 -5.09 9.77
N ARG A 37 7.60 -6.27 9.68
CA ARG A 37 8.46 -6.82 10.71
C ARG A 37 9.78 -7.23 10.11
N THR A 38 10.87 -6.93 10.82
CA THR A 38 12.19 -7.43 10.47
C THR A 38 12.27 -8.91 10.80
N SER A 39 12.66 -9.70 9.80
CA SER A 39 12.97 -11.12 9.97
C SER A 39 14.48 -11.28 9.89
N PHE A 40 15.08 -11.78 10.96
CA PHE A 40 16.52 -11.99 11.03
C PHE A 40 16.81 -13.48 11.05
N ASP A 41 17.56 -13.95 10.06
CA ASP A 41 18.05 -15.31 10.03
C ASP A 41 19.46 -15.36 10.62
N ALA A 42 19.56 -15.92 11.84
CA ALA A 42 20.82 -16.05 12.55
C ALA A 42 21.81 -17.02 11.88
N ALA A 43 21.33 -17.94 11.03
CA ALA A 43 22.20 -18.90 10.34
C ALA A 43 22.88 -18.30 9.11
N SER A 44 22.17 -17.44 8.36
CA SER A 44 22.73 -16.75 7.19
C SER A 44 23.28 -15.35 7.52
N GLY A 45 22.95 -14.79 8.69
CA GLY A 45 23.25 -13.41 9.06
C GLY A 45 22.46 -12.37 8.27
N LEU A 46 21.44 -12.80 7.50
CA LEU A 46 20.66 -11.93 6.64
C LEU A 46 19.45 -11.36 7.38
N ALA A 47 19.20 -10.07 7.18
CA ALA A 47 17.99 -9.39 7.61
C ALA A 47 17.07 -9.15 6.41
N THR A 48 15.82 -9.61 6.51
CA THR A 48 14.76 -9.38 5.54
C THR A 48 13.57 -8.66 6.20
N VAL A 49 12.61 -8.25 5.38
CA VAL A 49 11.38 -7.59 5.84
C VAL A 49 10.19 -8.39 5.36
N ASP A 50 9.34 -8.79 6.30
CA ASP A 50 8.10 -9.50 6.06
C ASP A 50 6.89 -8.64 6.44
N VAL A 51 5.74 -8.98 5.88
CA VAL A 51 4.46 -8.35 6.24
C VAL A 51 3.85 -9.17 7.37
N GLU A 52 3.65 -8.54 8.52
CA GLU A 52 3.02 -9.19 9.67
C GLU A 52 1.50 -9.21 9.52
N LYS A 53 0.93 -8.06 9.14
CA LYS A 53 -0.52 -7.88 8.98
C LYS A 53 -0.83 -6.60 8.20
N ILE A 54 -2.07 -6.49 7.70
CA ILE A 54 -2.63 -5.25 7.18
C ILE A 54 -3.64 -4.74 8.20
N VAL A 55 -3.51 -3.48 8.60
CA VAL A 55 -4.40 -2.84 9.58
C VAL A 55 -5.13 -1.68 8.94
N THR A 56 -6.35 -1.42 9.40
CA THR A 56 -7.05 -0.16 9.10
C THR A 56 -6.40 0.97 9.90
N ALA A 57 -5.89 1.96 9.19
CA ALA A 57 -5.13 3.10 9.71
C ALA A 57 -5.72 4.46 9.31
N GLY A 58 -6.97 4.48 8.84
CA GLY A 58 -7.66 5.70 8.43
C GLY A 58 -8.30 6.47 9.59
N GLU A 59 -8.43 7.78 9.40
CA GLU A 59 -9.22 8.66 10.27
C GLU A 59 -10.71 8.30 10.25
N ALA A 60 -11.50 8.98 11.07
CA ALA A 60 -12.95 8.84 11.01
C ALA A 60 -13.48 9.36 9.66
N PRO A 61 -14.40 8.64 9.00
CA PRO A 61 -15.06 9.10 7.78
C PRO A 61 -15.70 10.47 7.94
N THR A 62 -15.53 11.34 6.94
CA THR A 62 -16.13 12.68 6.94
C THR A 62 -17.62 12.58 6.65
N LYS A 63 -18.45 13.15 7.53
CA LYS A 63 -19.90 13.24 7.36
C LYS A 63 -20.25 14.49 6.56
N ILE A 64 -21.02 14.32 5.49
CA ILE A 64 -21.49 15.39 4.61
C ILE A 64 -23.01 15.29 4.51
N TYR A 65 -23.72 16.41 4.58
CA TYR A 65 -25.17 16.45 4.39
C TYR A 65 -25.47 16.63 2.89
N ASP A 66 -26.05 15.61 2.28
CA ASP A 66 -26.47 15.59 0.87
C ASP A 66 -27.74 14.74 0.71
N PRO A 67 -28.92 15.32 0.96
CA PRO A 67 -30.19 14.60 0.96
C PRO A 67 -30.67 14.17 -0.43
N ASN A 68 -30.07 14.70 -1.49
CA ASN A 68 -30.40 14.31 -2.88
C ASN A 68 -29.58 13.11 -3.36
N ASN A 69 -28.66 12.61 -2.54
CA ASN A 69 -27.78 11.52 -2.89
C ASN A 69 -28.48 10.16 -2.74
N PRO A 70 -28.44 9.26 -3.74
CA PRO A 70 -29.07 7.94 -3.64
C PRO A 70 -28.50 7.05 -2.53
N VAL A 71 -27.28 7.32 -2.06
CA VAL A 71 -26.65 6.56 -0.95
C VAL A 71 -26.80 7.25 0.42
N ALA A 72 -27.59 8.33 0.52
CA ALA A 72 -27.81 9.04 1.77
C ALA A 72 -28.55 8.17 2.81
N ASP A 73 -28.24 8.41 4.09
CA ASP A 73 -28.97 7.84 5.21
C ASP A 73 -30.38 8.44 5.35
N LYS A 74 -31.16 7.91 6.31
CA LYS A 74 -32.53 8.39 6.57
C LYS A 74 -32.60 9.88 6.92
N ASP A 75 -31.49 10.44 7.37
CA ASP A 75 -31.34 11.83 7.80
C ASP A 75 -30.67 12.69 6.70
N GLY A 76 -30.48 12.16 5.49
CA GLY A 76 -29.91 12.88 4.35
C GLY A 76 -28.38 13.04 4.40
N ASN A 77 -27.67 12.24 5.18
CA ASN A 77 -26.22 12.31 5.28
C ASN A 77 -25.51 11.21 4.51
N ILE A 78 -24.34 11.55 3.98
CA ILE A 78 -23.38 10.62 3.38
C ILE A 78 -22.08 10.64 4.17
N TYR A 79 -21.36 9.53 4.12
CA TYR A 79 -20.07 9.34 4.76
C TYR A 79 -19.04 9.05 3.68
N GLN A 80 -18.06 9.94 3.54
CA GLN A 80 -16.98 9.81 2.58
C GLN A 80 -15.86 8.91 3.12
N ALA A 81 -15.27 8.11 2.22
CA ALA A 81 -14.10 7.30 2.54
C ALA A 81 -12.99 8.14 3.18
N ALA A 82 -12.43 7.64 4.28
CA ALA A 82 -11.34 8.30 5.01
C ALA A 82 -9.98 7.97 4.34
N VAL A 83 -9.84 8.41 3.09
CA VAL A 83 -8.64 8.22 2.27
C VAL A 83 -8.19 9.57 1.71
N ASP A 84 -6.94 9.92 1.99
CA ASP A 84 -6.28 11.08 1.40
C ASP A 84 -5.63 10.68 0.08
N GLU A 85 -6.29 10.98 -1.03
CA GLU A 85 -5.82 10.65 -2.38
C GLU A 85 -4.42 11.17 -2.67
N SER A 86 -4.11 12.39 -2.22
CA SER A 86 -2.81 13.00 -2.49
C SER A 86 -1.70 12.24 -1.77
N ARG A 87 -1.94 11.90 -0.50
CA ARG A 87 -0.98 11.12 0.30
C ARG A 87 -0.82 9.69 -0.24
N GLU A 88 -1.90 9.00 -0.58
CA GLU A 88 -1.82 7.64 -1.14
C GLU A 88 -1.17 7.61 -2.52
N PHE A 89 -1.38 8.63 -3.35
CA PHE A 89 -0.72 8.73 -4.66
C PHE A 89 0.80 8.90 -4.52
N VAL A 90 1.25 9.75 -3.58
CA VAL A 90 2.68 9.91 -3.28
C VAL A 90 3.29 8.60 -2.76
N ASP A 91 2.61 7.93 -1.81
CA ASP A 91 3.02 6.63 -1.26
C ASP A 91 3.12 5.55 -2.35
N MET A 92 2.19 5.55 -3.31
CA MET A 92 2.21 4.66 -4.46
C MET A 92 3.41 4.91 -5.36
N MET A 93 3.69 6.17 -5.69
CA MET A 93 4.85 6.52 -6.52
C MET A 93 6.17 6.16 -5.85
N GLU A 94 6.31 6.41 -4.55
CA GLU A 94 7.48 6.02 -3.77
C GLU A 94 7.67 4.50 -3.81
N THR A 95 6.61 3.75 -3.53
CA THR A 95 6.64 2.28 -3.50
C THR A 95 6.97 1.69 -4.88
N ALA A 96 6.38 2.24 -5.95
CA ALA A 96 6.64 1.80 -7.32
C ALA A 96 8.11 2.03 -7.71
N ARG A 97 8.67 3.20 -7.41
CA ARG A 97 10.10 3.49 -7.64
C ARG A 97 11.00 2.59 -6.81
N SER A 98 10.68 2.36 -5.54
CA SER A 98 11.46 1.45 -4.68
C SER A 98 11.46 0.02 -5.23
N TYR A 99 10.31 -0.47 -5.71
CA TYR A 99 10.21 -1.77 -6.36
C TYR A 99 11.05 -1.84 -7.64
N GLN A 100 10.95 -0.83 -8.52
CA GLN A 100 11.75 -0.74 -9.74
C GLN A 100 13.26 -0.76 -9.44
N ASN A 101 13.72 0.06 -8.49
CA ASN A 101 15.12 0.12 -8.09
C ASN A 101 15.62 -1.24 -7.56
N ASN A 102 14.80 -1.94 -6.76
CA ASN A 102 15.16 -3.26 -6.24
C ASN A 102 15.32 -4.29 -7.37
N VAL A 103 14.44 -4.24 -8.38
CA VAL A 103 14.54 -5.10 -9.57
C VAL A 103 15.82 -4.79 -10.36
N GLU A 104 16.15 -3.51 -10.52
CA GLU A 104 17.38 -3.08 -11.19
C GLU A 104 18.64 -3.58 -10.48
N VAL A 105 18.72 -3.41 -9.15
CA VAL A 105 19.85 -3.90 -8.33
C VAL A 105 20.06 -5.40 -8.52
N LEU A 106 18.99 -6.19 -8.53
CA LEU A 106 19.09 -7.64 -8.76
C LEU A 106 19.57 -7.98 -10.17
N ASN A 107 19.12 -7.24 -11.18
CA ASN A 107 19.58 -7.43 -12.55
C ASN A 107 21.07 -7.08 -12.68
N THR A 108 21.52 -5.99 -12.06
CA THR A 108 22.94 -5.62 -12.02
C THR A 108 23.77 -6.70 -11.32
N ALA A 109 23.34 -7.18 -10.16
CA ALA A 109 24.03 -8.24 -9.43
C ALA A 109 24.11 -9.55 -10.25
N LYS A 110 23.03 -9.92 -10.94
CA LYS A 110 23.00 -11.07 -11.86
C LYS A 110 23.99 -10.89 -13.00
N GLN A 111 24.04 -9.71 -13.62
CA GLN A 111 24.96 -9.42 -14.71
C GLN A 111 26.42 -9.50 -14.27
N LEU A 112 26.76 -8.89 -13.14
CA LEU A 112 28.10 -8.97 -12.55
C LEU A 112 28.52 -10.42 -12.25
N THR A 113 27.59 -11.24 -11.75
CA THR A 113 27.85 -12.66 -11.48
C THR A 113 28.15 -13.44 -12.77
N ILE A 114 27.37 -13.20 -13.84
CA ILE A 114 27.58 -13.83 -15.14
C ILE A 114 28.91 -13.40 -15.75
N ASP A 115 29.26 -12.12 -15.66
CA ASP A 115 30.51 -11.61 -16.22
C ASP A 115 31.73 -12.12 -15.45
N THR A 116 31.61 -12.27 -14.12
CA THR A 116 32.62 -12.95 -13.29
C THR A 116 32.83 -14.41 -13.71
N LEU A 117 31.75 -15.15 -13.99
CA LEU A 117 31.83 -16.53 -14.47
C LEU A 117 32.49 -16.64 -15.86
N LYS A 118 32.30 -15.64 -16.73
CA LYS A 118 32.96 -15.59 -18.06
C LYS A 118 34.46 -15.31 -17.97
N LEU A 119 34.91 -14.53 -16.98
CA LEU A 119 36.34 -14.26 -16.75
C LEU A 119 37.13 -15.51 -16.32
N GLY A 120 36.45 -16.52 -15.75
CA GLY A 120 37.06 -17.78 -15.33
C GLY A 120 37.19 -18.85 -16.44
N ARG A 121 36.94 -18.50 -17.71
CA ARG A 121 37.10 -19.37 -18.88
C ARG A 121 38.23 -18.90 -19.79
#